data_AF-A0AAV0RY77-F1
#
_entry.id   AF-A0AAV0RY77-F1
#
_cell.length_a   1.000
_cell.length_b   1.000
_cell.length_c   1.000
_cell.angle_alpha   90.00
_cell.angle_beta   90.00
_cell.angle_gamma   90.00
#
_symmetry.space_group_name_H-M   'P 1'
#
loop_
_entity.id
_entity.type
_entity.pdbx_description
1 polymer ?
#
loop_
_entity_poly.entity_id
_entity_poly.type
_entity_poly.pdbx_seq_one_letter_code
_entity_poly.pdbx_strand_id
1 'polypeptide(L)'
;MGTHWVGPKSEYEWRFRPSIFGNTLFWCHVWKGDDSQIVYDAYYAGDDKLYDRVYMDNSYWVVKDDGLYLRQFWKGIDVFFHH
;
A
#
# COMPACT_ATOMS: atom_id res chain seq x y z
N MET A 1 -12.68 -0.18 -2.21
CA MET A 1 -12.43 -1.64 -2.19
C MET A 1 -13.07 -2.25 -3.41
N GLY A 2 -12.41 -3.23 -4.00
CA GLY A 2 -12.76 -3.77 -5.31
C GLY A 2 -11.64 -3.54 -6.32
N THR A 3 -11.83 -4.00 -7.54
CA THR A 3 -10.87 -3.82 -8.63
C THR A 3 -11.04 -2.44 -9.24
N HIS A 4 -9.95 -1.68 -9.32
CA HIS A 4 -9.94 -0.34 -9.89
C HIS A 4 -8.80 -0.21 -10.89
N TRP A 5 -9.10 0.40 -12.04
CA TRP A 5 -8.07 0.80 -12.98
C TRP A 5 -7.43 2.12 -12.51
N VAL A 6 -6.12 2.12 -12.31
CA VAL A 6 -5.34 3.28 -11.90
C VAL A 6 -4.35 3.60 -13.02
N GLY A 7 -4.53 4.75 -13.66
CA GLY A 7 -3.66 5.18 -14.76
C GLY A 7 -2.32 5.74 -14.26
N PRO A 8 -1.33 5.91 -15.16
CA PRO A 8 -0.08 6.58 -14.82
C PRO A 8 -0.33 7.98 -14.22
N LYS A 9 0.40 8.32 -13.14
CA LYS A 9 0.27 9.61 -12.42
C LYS A 9 -1.12 9.88 -11.82
N SER A 10 -1.91 8.83 -11.61
CA SER A 10 -3.18 8.93 -10.89
C SER A 10 -3.05 8.36 -9.48
N GLU A 11 -3.96 8.78 -8.62
CA GLU A 11 -4.04 8.36 -7.22
C GLU A 11 -5.37 7.68 -6.97
N TYR A 12 -5.35 6.66 -6.10
CA TYR A 12 -6.55 5.98 -5.64
C TYR A 12 -6.54 5.99 -4.11
N GLU A 13 -7.60 6.56 -3.52
CA GLU A 13 -7.79 6.62 -2.07
C GLU A 13 -8.96 5.73 -1.66
N TRP A 14 -8.76 4.98 -0.57
CA TRP A 14 -9.84 4.29 0.12
C TRP A 14 -9.70 4.51 1.62
N ARG A 15 -10.84 4.45 2.32
CA ARG A 15 -10.90 4.61 3.77
C ARG A 15 -11.59 3.40 4.39
N PHE A 16 -11.10 3.01 5.55
CA PHE A 16 -11.65 1.92 6.34
C PHE A 16 -11.53 2.25 7.82
N ARG A 17 -12.24 1.49 8.66
CA ARG A 17 -12.11 1.55 10.12
C ARG A 17 -11.56 0.21 10.61
N PRO A 18 -10.38 0.16 11.25
CA PRO A 18 -9.87 -1.07 11.84
C PRO A 18 -10.83 -1.61 12.91
N SER A 19 -10.88 -2.93 13.04
CA SER A 19 -11.57 -3.61 14.14
C SER A 19 -10.82 -3.38 15.45
N ILE A 20 -11.55 -3.37 16.56
CA ILE A 20 -11.00 -3.19 17.92
C ILE A 20 -10.03 -4.32 18.31
N PHE A 21 -10.19 -5.52 17.75
CA PHE A 21 -9.38 -6.70 18.10
C PHE A 21 -8.03 -6.80 17.35
N GLY A 22 -7.61 -5.75 16.62
CA GLY A 22 -6.25 -5.66 16.06
C GLY A 22 -5.91 -6.68 14.97
N ASN A 23 -6.89 -7.38 14.40
CA ASN A 23 -6.69 -8.41 13.38
C ASN A 23 -7.12 -7.97 11.97
N THR A 24 -7.30 -6.66 11.76
CA THR A 24 -7.70 -6.13 10.46
C THR A 24 -6.53 -6.18 9.47
N LEU A 25 -6.73 -6.89 8.37
CA LEU A 25 -5.81 -6.99 7.24
C LEU A 25 -6.48 -6.44 5.98
N PHE A 26 -5.78 -5.54 5.28
CA PHE A 26 -6.08 -5.14 3.92
C PHE A 26 -4.89 -5.44 3.04
N TRP A 27 -5.11 -6.28 2.04
CA TRP A 27 -4.13 -6.59 1.01
C TRP A 27 -4.58 -5.99 -0.33
N CYS A 28 -3.62 -5.76 -1.20
CA CYS A 28 -3.82 -5.23 -2.54
C CYS A 28 -3.11 -6.15 -3.53
N HIS A 29 -3.76 -6.34 -4.68
CA HIS A 29 -3.20 -7.05 -5.82
C HIS A 29 -3.15 -6.06 -6.98
N VAL A 30 -1.95 -5.78 -7.45
CA VAL A 30 -1.69 -4.87 -8.56
C VAL A 30 -1.23 -5.70 -9.76
N TRP A 31 -1.82 -5.43 -10.91
CA TRP A 31 -1.42 -6.01 -12.19
C TRP A 31 -0.88 -4.92 -13.10
N LYS A 32 0.21 -5.22 -13.79
CA LYS A 32 0.79 -4.40 -14.84
C LYS A 32 0.91 -5.25 -16.10
N GLY A 33 -0.05 -5.08 -17.00
CA GLY A 33 -0.18 -5.95 -18.18
C GLY A 33 -0.49 -7.40 -17.77
N ASP A 34 -0.06 -8.34 -18.61
CA ASP A 34 -0.41 -9.76 -18.45
C ASP A 34 0.56 -10.52 -17.52
N ASP A 35 1.82 -10.09 -17.40
CA ASP A 35 2.88 -10.89 -16.77
C ASP A 35 3.41 -10.33 -15.43
N SER A 36 3.14 -9.07 -15.12
CA SER A 36 3.67 -8.44 -13.90
C SER A 36 2.56 -8.24 -12.88
N GLN A 37 2.73 -8.84 -11.71
CA GLN A 37 1.81 -8.69 -10.59
C GLN A 37 2.55 -8.53 -9.28
N ILE A 38 1.97 -7.74 -8.38
CA ILE A 38 2.48 -7.55 -7.01
C ILE A 38 1.30 -7.74 -6.07
N VAL A 39 1.46 -8.63 -5.09
CA VAL A 39 0.51 -8.80 -3.99
C VAL A 39 1.21 -8.34 -2.72
N TYR A 40 0.57 -7.45 -1.98
CA TYR A 40 1.14 -6.89 -0.76
C TYR A 40 0.07 -6.58 0.27
N ASP A 41 0.46 -6.63 1.54
CA ASP A 41 -0.37 -6.16 2.63
C ASP A 41 -0.30 -4.63 2.68
N ALA A 42 -1.38 -3.98 2.25
CA ALA A 42 -1.48 -2.53 2.26
C ALA A 42 -1.64 -1.97 3.68
N TYR A 43 -2.22 -2.76 4.58
CA TYR A 43 -2.35 -2.48 6.01
C TYR A 43 -2.54 -3.79 6.76
N TYR A 44 -1.85 -3.97 7.88
CA TYR A 44 -2.13 -5.06 8.82
C TYR A 44 -1.96 -4.58 10.26
N ALA A 45 -3.03 -4.65 11.04
CA ALA A 45 -3.02 -4.24 12.44
C ALA A 45 -2.21 -5.21 13.34
N GLY A 46 -1.98 -6.45 12.90
CA GLY A 46 -1.20 -7.44 13.63
C GLY A 46 0.30 -7.41 13.33
N ASP A 47 0.75 -6.54 12.44
CA ASP A 47 2.17 -6.29 12.17
C ASP A 47 2.52 -4.86 12.60
N ASP A 48 3.11 -4.73 13.79
CA ASP A 48 3.49 -3.44 14.38
C ASP A 48 4.37 -2.61 13.43
N LYS A 49 5.28 -3.24 12.68
CA LYS A 49 6.19 -2.51 11.78
C LYS A 49 5.44 -1.95 10.59
N LEU A 50 4.52 -2.72 10.02
CA LEU A 50 3.71 -2.26 8.90
C LEU A 50 2.72 -1.19 9.36
N TYR A 51 2.10 -1.40 10.52
CA TYR A 51 1.22 -0.43 11.15
C TYR A 51 1.94 0.90 11.40
N ASP A 52 3.11 0.89 12.01
CA ASP A 52 3.88 2.11 12.28
C ASP A 52 4.26 2.84 10.98
N ARG A 53 4.78 2.10 10.00
CA ARG A 53 5.22 2.67 8.71
C ARG A 53 4.09 3.25 7.86
N VAL A 54 2.92 2.60 7.86
CA VAL A 54 1.79 3.04 7.01
C VAL A 54 0.95 4.06 7.76
N TYR A 55 0.53 3.74 8.98
CA TYR A 55 -0.44 4.53 9.74
C TYR A 55 0.23 5.67 10.51
N MET A 56 1.28 5.40 11.32
CA MET A 56 1.89 6.45 12.15
C MET A 56 2.72 7.43 11.32
N ASP A 57 3.50 6.94 10.35
CA ASP A 57 4.32 7.78 9.48
C ASP A 57 3.50 8.50 8.38
N ASN A 58 2.19 8.26 8.33
CA ASN A 58 1.26 8.79 7.33
C ASN A 58 1.80 8.58 5.90
N SER A 59 2.11 7.32 5.59
CA SER A 59 2.69 6.93 4.32
C SER A 59 1.65 6.42 3.35
N TYR A 60 1.96 6.47 2.06
CA TYR A 60 1.15 5.88 1.00
C TYR A 60 1.99 5.02 0.07
N TRP A 61 1.31 4.07 -0.56
CA TRP A 61 1.91 3.13 -1.51
C TRP A 61 2.11 3.79 -2.86
N VAL A 62 3.30 3.63 -3.44
CA VAL A 62 3.65 4.11 -4.77
C VAL A 62 4.05 2.91 -5.62
N VAL A 63 3.25 2.63 -6.64
CA VAL A 63 3.58 1.63 -7.66
C VAL A 63 4.39 2.31 -8.74
N LYS A 64 5.56 1.74 -9.04
CA LYS A 64 6.43 2.17 -10.14
C LYS A 64 6.66 1.02 -11.11
N ASP A 65 7.38 1.30 -12.18
CA ASP A 65 7.68 0.31 -13.21
C ASP A 65 8.52 -0.86 -12.71
N ASP A 66 9.33 -0.62 -11.68
CA ASP A 66 10.33 -1.51 -11.10
C ASP A 66 9.93 -2.10 -9.73
N GLY A 67 8.77 -1.72 -9.19
CA GLY A 67 8.27 -2.32 -7.96
C GLY A 67 7.37 -1.43 -7.13
N LEU A 68 7.17 -1.87 -5.89
CA LEU A 68 6.33 -1.22 -4.90
C LEU A 68 7.17 -0.47 -3.88
N TYR A 69 6.78 0.77 -3.61
CA TYR A 69 7.44 1.67 -2.69
C TYR A 69 6.47 2.20 -1.66
N LEU A 70 7.00 2.56 -0.50
CA LEU A 70 6.29 3.31 0.53
C LEU A 70 6.85 4.73 0.58
N ARG A 71 6.00 5.74 0.37
CA ARG A 71 6.36 7.16 0.45
C ARG A 71 5.80 7.78 1.72
N GLN A 72 6.69 8.31 2.56
CA GLN A 72 6.29 9.09 3.73
C GLN A 72 5.83 10.49 3.28
N PHE A 73 4.63 10.92 3.70
CA PHE A 73 4.03 12.19 3.28
C PHE A 73 4.96 13.40 3.52
N TRP A 74 5.66 13.42 4.65
CA TRP A 74 6.48 14.58 5.07
C TRP A 74 7.89 14.61 4.50
N LYS A 75 8.45 13.46 4.08
CA LYS A 75 9.84 13.37 3.61
C LYS A 75 9.96 13.36 2.09
N GLY A 76 8.91 12.94 1.38
CA GLY A 76 8.95 12.79 -0.08
C GLY A 76 9.93 11.71 -0.58
N ILE A 77 10.42 10.85 0.31
CA ILE A 77 11.36 9.76 0.00
C ILE A 77 10.56 8.48 -0.25
N ASP A 78 10.89 7.80 -1.34
CA ASP A 78 10.39 6.45 -1.65
C ASP A 78 11.31 5.40 -1.06
N VAL A 79 10.77 4.56 -0.19
CA VAL A 79 11.49 3.40 0.36
C VAL A 79 10.97 2.15 -0.35
N PHE A 80 11.87 1.39 -0.98
CA PHE A 80 11.52 0.15 -1.65
C PHE A 80 10.95 -0.87 -0.65
N PHE A 81 9.85 -1.52 -1.00
CA PHE A 81 9.16 -2.46 -0.12
C PHE A 81 9.24 -3.92 -0.62
N HIS A 82 9.13 -4.19 -1.93
CA HIS A 82 8.95 -5.56 -2.42
C HIS A 82 9.42 -5.80 -3.87
N HIS A 83 10.00 -6.98 -4.14
CA HIS A 83 10.12 -7.65 -5.45
C HIS A 83 9.09 -8.77 -5.51
#